data_AF-A0A537FUX4-F1
#
_entry.id   AF-A0A537FUX4-F1
#
_cell.length_a   1.000
_cell.length_b   1.000
_cell.length_c   1.000
_cell.angle_alpha   90.00
_cell.angle_beta   90.00
_cell.angle_gamma   90.00
#
_symmetry.space_group_name_H-M   'P 1'
#
loop_
_entity.id
_entity.type
_entity.pdbx_description
1 polymer ?
#
loop_
_entity_poly.entity_id
_entity_poly.type
_entity_poly.pdbx_seq_one_letter_code
_entity_poly.pdbx_strand_id
1 'polypeptide(L)'
;MQSFHLARSEASDILEELETAHHVIRLPGTQRILLANPFSALDTPFAVKIGNKGYFGACAWDAVAFHIMLGRESLVNSFCHHCAEPIRIEFRNGRAVSTQPSDPLVFLSLPAAKWWENIVLTCANNMVFLSSRRHLDDWLKENPDLRGEALSLEQTLKISLPIYKEKMKIDYARPSKEQLTAYWDSIGLHGDFWKL
;
A
#
# COMPACT_ATOMS: atom_id res chain seq x y z
N MET A 1 -3.49 5.67 25.07
CA MET A 1 -3.66 5.68 26.55
C MET A 1 -5.03 6.19 26.93
N GLN A 2 -5.31 7.51 26.92
CA GLN A 2 -6.63 8.04 27.35
C GLN A 2 -7.82 7.46 26.57
N SER A 3 -7.75 7.42 25.23
CA SER A 3 -8.85 6.93 24.40
C SER A 3 -9.13 5.43 24.52
N PHE A 4 -8.17 4.66 25.03
CA PHE A 4 -8.26 3.21 25.19
C PHE A 4 -8.24 2.77 26.66
N HIS A 5 -8.18 3.73 27.59
CA HIS A 5 -8.08 3.48 29.03
C HIS A 5 -6.94 2.52 29.44
N LEU A 6 -5.79 2.60 28.77
CA LEU A 6 -4.59 1.79 29.03
C LEU A 6 -3.50 2.61 29.73
N ALA A 7 -2.75 1.95 30.63
CA ALA A 7 -1.50 2.51 31.17
C ALA A 7 -0.43 2.61 30.06
N ARG A 8 0.62 3.39 30.33
CA ARG A 8 1.70 3.64 29.34
C ARG A 8 2.52 2.40 29.03
N SER A 9 2.81 1.58 30.04
CA SER A 9 3.52 0.31 29.88
C SER A 9 2.70 -0.65 29.05
N GLU A 10 1.43 -0.88 29.41
CA GLU A 10 0.51 -1.76 28.68
C GLU A 10 0.37 -1.33 27.21
N ALA A 11 0.22 -0.03 26.95
CA ALA A 11 0.17 0.48 25.58
C ALA A 11 1.49 0.26 24.82
N SER A 12 2.63 0.26 25.51
CA SER A 12 3.94 -0.02 24.90
C SER A 12 4.04 -1.48 24.48
N ASP A 13 3.65 -2.38 25.37
CA ASP A 13 3.72 -3.84 25.14
C ASP A 13 2.79 -4.23 23.99
N ILE A 14 1.56 -3.72 23.97
CA ILE A 14 0.61 -3.94 22.87
C ILE A 14 1.15 -3.40 21.54
N LEU A 15 1.81 -2.23 21.54
CA LEU A 15 2.40 -1.69 20.32
C LEU A 15 3.56 -2.55 19.79
N GLU A 16 4.34 -3.17 20.67
CA GLU A 16 5.41 -4.11 20.30
C GLU A 16 4.83 -5.41 19.73
N GLU A 17 3.75 -5.93 20.30
CA GLU A 17 3.01 -7.08 19.76
C GLU A 17 2.44 -6.78 18.37
N LEU A 18 1.80 -5.61 18.20
CA LEU A 18 1.26 -5.17 16.91
C LEU A 18 2.36 -4.99 15.87
N GLU A 19 3.53 -4.49 16.26
CA GLU A 19 4.68 -4.32 15.37
C GLU A 19 5.28 -5.66 14.95
N THR A 20 5.43 -6.60 15.90
CA THR A 20 5.87 -7.98 15.63
C THR A 20 4.92 -8.72 14.69
N ALA A 21 3.62 -8.49 14.85
CA ALA A 21 2.59 -8.99 13.95
C ALA A 21 2.44 -8.15 12.66
N HIS A 22 3.34 -7.17 12.44
CA HIS A 22 3.41 -6.28 11.28
C HIS A 22 2.14 -5.43 11.03
N HIS A 23 1.31 -5.17 12.04
CA HIS A 23 0.13 -4.31 11.94
C HIS A 23 0.47 -2.82 11.98
N VAL A 24 1.53 -2.47 12.69
CA VAL A 24 2.06 -1.11 12.79
C VAL A 24 3.57 -1.11 12.66
N ILE A 25 4.15 0.03 12.28
CA ILE A 25 5.58 0.28 12.29
C ILE A 25 5.82 1.53 13.12
N ARG A 26 6.75 1.49 14.06
CA ARG A 26 7.08 2.60 14.93
C ARG A 26 8.34 3.33 14.48
N LEU A 27 8.46 4.58 14.91
CA LEU A 27 9.73 5.29 14.87
C LEU A 27 10.67 4.63 15.88
N PRO A 28 11.85 4.14 15.45
CA PRO A 28 12.77 3.41 16.32
C PRO A 28 13.06 4.13 17.63
N GLY A 29 13.02 3.39 18.74
CA GLY A 29 13.24 3.94 20.08
C GLY A 29 12.07 4.75 20.65
N THR A 30 10.90 4.75 20.00
CA THR A 30 9.72 5.52 20.48
C THR A 30 8.42 4.69 20.43
N GLN A 31 7.36 5.25 21.01
CA GLN A 31 5.99 4.72 20.90
C GLN A 31 5.20 5.37 19.73
N ARG A 32 5.85 6.18 18.89
CA ARG A 32 5.18 6.86 17.77
C ARG A 32 5.00 5.90 16.61
N ILE A 33 3.76 5.70 16.18
CA ILE A 33 3.43 4.94 14.98
C ILE A 33 3.81 5.80 13.75
N LEU A 34 4.66 5.26 12.89
CA LEU A 34 4.97 5.82 11.57
C LEU A 34 3.96 5.34 10.54
N LEU A 35 3.73 4.03 10.48
CA LEU A 35 2.80 3.41 9.53
C LEU A 35 1.84 2.49 10.28
N ALA A 36 0.57 2.56 9.92
CA ALA A 36 -0.42 1.55 10.22
C ALA A 36 -1.12 1.26 8.90
N ASN A 37 -0.45 0.49 8.02
CA ASN A 37 -0.80 0.40 6.60
C ASN A 37 -2.31 0.20 6.41
N PRO A 38 -2.96 0.92 5.48
CA PRO A 38 -2.37 1.80 4.50
C PRO A 38 -2.07 3.21 5.03
N PHE A 39 -2.39 3.53 6.29
CA PHE A 39 -2.18 4.86 6.86
C PHE A 39 -0.70 5.15 7.11
N SER A 40 -0.24 6.29 6.60
CA SER A 40 1.03 6.90 6.96
C SER A 40 0.80 8.10 7.90
N ALA A 41 1.61 8.19 8.95
CA ALA A 41 1.72 9.37 9.81
C ALA A 41 2.69 10.42 9.23
N LEU A 42 3.39 10.08 8.14
CA LEU A 42 4.22 10.99 7.36
C LEU A 42 3.44 11.50 6.16
N ASP A 43 3.68 12.76 5.79
CA ASP A 43 3.21 13.33 4.54
C ASP A 43 3.98 12.67 3.39
N THR A 44 3.29 11.87 2.59
CA THR A 44 3.87 11.20 1.42
C THR A 44 3.29 11.77 0.13
N PRO A 45 3.89 11.49 -1.04
CA PRO A 45 3.29 11.83 -2.32
C PRO A 45 1.95 11.12 -2.59
N PHE A 46 1.52 10.18 -1.74
CA PHE A 46 0.37 9.31 -1.97
C PHE A 46 -0.87 9.81 -1.21
N ALA A 47 -1.33 11.00 -1.54
CA ALA A 47 -2.45 11.64 -0.85
C ALA A 47 -3.78 10.98 -1.23
N VAL A 48 -4.62 10.68 -0.23
CA VAL A 48 -5.95 10.07 -0.40
C VAL A 48 -7.00 10.91 0.30
N LYS A 49 -8.05 11.29 -0.43
CA LYS A 49 -9.21 12.00 0.11
C LYS A 49 -10.43 11.08 0.14
N ILE A 50 -11.13 11.05 1.27
CA ILE A 50 -12.35 10.25 1.47
C ILE A 50 -13.38 11.13 2.17
N GLY A 51 -14.41 11.56 1.43
CA GLY A 51 -15.33 12.60 1.89
C GLY A 51 -14.58 13.92 2.19
N ASN A 52 -14.68 14.39 3.43
CA ASN A 52 -14.00 15.61 3.90
C ASN A 52 -12.65 15.34 4.59
N LYS A 53 -12.20 14.08 4.69
CA LYS A 53 -10.94 13.72 5.35
C LYS A 53 -9.84 13.47 4.33
N GLY A 54 -8.63 13.92 4.66
CA GLY A 54 -7.40 13.61 3.93
C GLY A 54 -6.55 12.63 4.73
N TYR A 55 -5.87 11.73 4.01
CA TYR A 55 -4.97 10.72 4.50
C TYR A 55 -3.75 10.62 3.58
N PHE A 56 -2.70 9.97 4.06
CA PHE A 56 -1.53 9.60 3.25
C PHE A 56 -1.36 8.09 3.25
N GLY A 57 -1.14 7.52 2.06
CA GLY A 57 -0.66 6.15 1.88
C GLY A 57 0.84 6.06 2.14
N ALA A 58 1.34 4.91 2.60
CA ALA A 58 2.80 4.73 2.68
C ALA A 58 3.42 4.63 1.28
N CYS A 59 2.68 4.08 0.31
CA CYS A 59 3.10 3.83 -1.06
C CYS A 59 1.94 3.90 -2.05
N ALA A 60 2.21 3.68 -3.34
CA ALA A 60 1.18 3.68 -4.38
C ALA A 60 0.14 2.57 -4.19
N TRP A 61 0.56 1.37 -3.77
CA TRP A 61 -0.38 0.28 -3.47
C TRP A 61 -1.29 0.66 -2.30
N ASP A 62 -0.74 1.17 -1.21
CA ASP A 62 -1.52 1.62 -0.05
C ASP A 62 -2.54 2.70 -0.40
N ALA A 63 -2.16 3.63 -1.28
CA ALA A 63 -3.07 4.68 -1.78
C ALA A 63 -4.33 4.09 -2.44
N VAL A 64 -4.17 3.02 -3.23
CA VAL A 64 -5.28 2.27 -3.84
C VAL A 64 -6.03 1.44 -2.79
N ALA A 65 -5.31 0.81 -1.88
CA ALA A 65 -5.86 -0.07 -0.85
C ALA A 65 -6.83 0.65 0.11
N PHE A 66 -6.69 1.96 0.31
CA PHE A 66 -7.67 2.77 1.04
C PHE A 66 -9.11 2.59 0.54
N HIS A 67 -9.30 2.48 -0.79
CA HIS A 67 -10.63 2.28 -1.37
C HIS A 67 -11.24 0.95 -0.91
N ILE A 68 -10.43 -0.11 -0.92
CA ILE A 68 -10.83 -1.46 -0.48
C ILE A 68 -11.09 -1.49 1.03
N MET A 69 -10.16 -0.96 1.83
CA MET A 69 -10.22 -1.02 3.29
C MET A 69 -11.43 -0.31 3.88
N LEU A 70 -11.76 0.88 3.34
CA LEU A 70 -12.83 1.69 3.90
C LEU A 70 -14.15 1.48 3.18
N GLY A 71 -14.17 0.80 2.03
CA GLY A 71 -15.39 0.55 1.26
C GLY A 71 -16.11 1.83 0.83
N ARG A 72 -15.37 2.93 0.68
CA ARG A 72 -15.89 4.28 0.38
C ARG A 72 -15.24 4.82 -0.87
N GLU A 73 -15.95 5.72 -1.54
CA GLU A 73 -15.37 6.51 -2.63
C GLU A 73 -14.11 7.23 -2.15
N SER A 74 -13.05 7.15 -2.94
CA SER A 74 -11.78 7.76 -2.63
C SER A 74 -11.20 8.46 -3.86
N LEU A 75 -10.43 9.50 -3.58
CA LEU A 75 -9.67 10.25 -4.57
C LEU A 75 -8.20 10.18 -4.19
N VAL A 76 -7.39 9.59 -5.05
CA VAL A 76 -5.93 9.59 -4.92
C VAL A 76 -5.36 10.75 -5.74
N ASN A 77 -4.48 11.54 -5.14
CA ASN A 77 -3.62 12.48 -5.85
C ASN A 77 -2.17 12.12 -5.54
N SER A 78 -1.36 11.98 -6.58
CA SER A 78 0.04 11.61 -6.52
C SER A 78 0.79 12.16 -7.72
N PHE A 79 2.02 11.72 -7.92
CA PHE A 79 2.85 12.06 -9.06
C PHE A 79 3.45 10.79 -9.67
N CYS A 80 3.77 10.87 -10.95
CA CYS A 80 4.53 9.88 -11.67
C CYS A 80 5.96 9.85 -11.15
N HIS A 81 6.46 8.66 -10.78
CA HIS A 81 7.80 8.52 -10.23
C HIS A 81 8.91 8.87 -11.23
N HIS A 82 8.66 8.64 -12.52
CA HIS A 82 9.62 8.93 -13.58
C HIS A 82 9.77 10.43 -13.88
N CYS A 83 8.65 11.16 -14.00
CA CYS A 83 8.65 12.52 -14.56
C CYS A 83 7.93 13.57 -13.72
N ALA A 84 7.46 13.22 -12.52
CA ALA A 84 6.69 14.08 -11.62
C ALA A 84 5.37 14.65 -12.18
N GLU A 85 4.87 14.13 -13.30
CA GLU A 85 3.55 14.49 -13.83
C GLU A 85 2.45 14.14 -12.80
N PRO A 86 1.46 15.01 -12.54
CA PRO A 86 0.38 14.72 -11.61
C PRO A 86 -0.43 13.49 -12.03
N ILE A 87 -0.72 12.63 -11.05
CA ILE A 87 -1.60 11.47 -11.19
C ILE A 87 -2.80 11.66 -10.27
N ARG A 88 -4.00 11.55 -10.83
CA ARG A 88 -5.28 11.63 -10.14
C ARG A 88 -6.11 10.39 -10.46
N ILE A 89 -6.62 9.71 -9.43
CA ILE A 89 -7.43 8.50 -9.59
C ILE A 89 -8.67 8.61 -8.70
N GLU A 90 -9.85 8.46 -9.29
CA GLU A 90 -11.11 8.39 -8.55
C GLU A 90 -11.63 6.96 -8.53
N PHE A 91 -11.92 6.45 -7.34
CA PHE A 91 -12.47 5.12 -7.13
C PHE A 91 -13.90 5.19 -6.61
N ARG A 92 -14.80 4.39 -7.22
CA ARG A 92 -16.18 4.20 -6.78
C ARG A 92 -16.60 2.75 -7.06
N ASN A 93 -17.43 2.17 -6.19
CA ASN A 93 -17.98 0.83 -6.36
C ASN A 93 -16.94 -0.26 -6.67
N GLY A 94 -15.79 -0.23 -5.98
CA GLY A 94 -14.74 -1.24 -6.09
C GLY A 94 -13.87 -1.13 -7.35
N ARG A 95 -13.93 -0.03 -8.10
CA ARG A 95 -13.16 0.18 -9.34
C ARG A 95 -12.72 1.62 -9.54
N ALA A 96 -11.70 1.83 -10.35
CA ALA A 96 -11.36 3.17 -10.86
C ALA A 96 -12.45 3.62 -11.85
N VAL A 97 -12.96 4.84 -11.67
CA VAL A 97 -14.00 5.43 -12.54
C VAL A 97 -13.50 6.63 -13.33
N SER A 98 -12.40 7.24 -12.90
CA SER A 98 -11.72 8.31 -13.62
C SER A 98 -10.23 8.29 -13.28
N THR A 99 -9.39 8.48 -14.28
CA THR A 99 -7.93 8.50 -14.17
C THR A 99 -7.37 9.64 -15.00
N GLN A 100 -6.38 10.35 -14.46
CA GLN A 100 -5.55 11.29 -15.19
C GLN A 100 -4.11 11.07 -14.72
N PRO A 101 -3.18 10.61 -15.57
CA PRO A 101 -3.34 10.18 -16.96
C PRO A 101 -4.27 8.96 -17.11
N SER A 102 -4.60 8.56 -18.34
CA SER A 102 -5.66 7.57 -18.60
C SER A 102 -5.36 6.16 -18.09
N ASP A 103 -4.08 5.76 -18.05
CA ASP A 103 -3.68 4.39 -17.71
C ASP A 103 -2.47 4.37 -16.75
N PRO A 104 -2.64 4.88 -15.52
CA PRO A 104 -1.57 4.87 -14.55
C PRO A 104 -1.36 3.46 -14.01
N LEU A 105 -0.10 3.14 -13.72
CA LEU A 105 0.33 1.83 -13.22
C LEU A 105 0.87 1.96 -11.80
N VAL A 106 0.77 0.87 -11.03
CA VAL A 106 1.50 0.68 -9.78
C VAL A 106 2.66 -0.25 -10.05
N PHE A 107 3.89 0.21 -9.84
CA PHE A 107 5.09 -0.61 -9.99
C PHE A 107 5.63 -1.03 -8.63
N LEU A 108 5.94 -2.33 -8.50
CA LEU A 108 6.47 -2.95 -7.29
C LEU A 108 7.88 -3.47 -7.59
N SER A 109 8.91 -2.89 -6.99
CA SER A 109 10.31 -3.21 -7.33
C SER A 109 10.94 -4.32 -6.47
N LEU A 110 10.32 -4.66 -5.34
CA LEU A 110 10.81 -5.72 -4.45
C LEU A 110 9.95 -6.98 -4.60
N PRO A 111 10.56 -8.18 -4.65
CA PRO A 111 9.82 -9.44 -4.58
C PRO A 111 8.96 -9.53 -3.31
N ALA A 112 7.81 -10.21 -3.41
CA ALA A 112 6.80 -10.29 -2.35
C ALA A 112 7.34 -10.81 -1.02
N ALA A 113 8.23 -11.82 -1.05
CA ALA A 113 8.90 -12.35 0.14
C ALA A 113 9.61 -11.27 0.98
N LYS A 114 10.08 -10.17 0.36
CA LYS A 114 10.84 -9.12 1.05
C LYS A 114 10.00 -8.01 1.66
N TRP A 115 8.70 -7.94 1.33
CA TRP A 115 7.87 -6.78 1.71
C TRP A 115 7.79 -6.56 3.22
N TRP A 116 7.76 -7.65 3.98
CA TRP A 116 7.61 -7.62 5.43
C TRP A 116 8.94 -7.60 6.19
N GLU A 117 10.08 -7.83 5.52
CA GLU A 117 11.40 -7.71 6.15
C GLU A 117 11.67 -6.26 6.56
N ASN A 118 11.22 -5.31 5.73
CA ASN A 118 11.32 -3.88 6.01
C ASN A 118 10.23 -3.12 5.23
N ILE A 119 9.09 -2.85 5.88
CA ILE A 119 7.97 -2.13 5.26
C ILE A 119 8.39 -0.72 4.85
N VAL A 120 9.23 -0.06 5.66
CA VAL A 120 9.69 1.31 5.36
C VAL A 120 10.47 1.30 4.04
N LEU A 121 11.42 0.37 3.86
CA LEU A 121 12.14 0.20 2.60
C LEU A 121 11.19 -0.16 1.45
N THR A 122 10.27 -1.08 1.69
CA THR A 122 9.29 -1.54 0.69
C THR A 122 8.40 -0.41 0.18
N CYS A 123 8.01 0.52 1.06
CA CYS A 123 7.20 1.67 0.70
C CYS A 123 8.06 2.88 0.25
N ALA A 124 9.33 2.96 0.66
CA ALA A 124 10.25 4.03 0.29
C ALA A 124 10.71 3.89 -1.16
N ASN A 125 9.96 4.49 -2.08
CA ASN A 125 10.22 4.52 -3.53
C ASN A 125 10.25 3.16 -4.24
N ASN A 126 9.86 2.07 -3.57
CA ASN A 126 9.82 0.73 -4.16
C ASN A 126 8.41 0.26 -4.56
N MET A 127 7.39 1.05 -4.23
CA MET A 127 6.00 0.81 -4.64
C MET A 127 5.38 2.14 -5.10
N VAL A 128 5.46 2.43 -6.40
CA VAL A 128 5.29 3.78 -6.94
C VAL A 128 4.27 3.84 -8.08
N PHE A 129 3.74 5.03 -8.35
CA PHE A 129 2.88 5.25 -9.52
C PHE A 129 3.70 5.66 -10.74
N LEU A 130 3.33 5.14 -11.91
CA LEU A 130 3.84 5.59 -13.21
C LEU A 130 2.65 6.04 -14.08
N SER A 131 2.84 7.12 -14.85
CA SER A 131 1.79 7.68 -15.71
C SER A 131 1.29 6.73 -16.79
N SER A 132 2.15 5.82 -17.25
CA SER A 132 1.85 4.86 -18.31
C SER A 132 2.94 3.80 -18.40
N ARG A 133 2.69 2.75 -19.19
CA ARG A 133 3.72 1.76 -19.54
C ARG A 133 4.96 2.39 -20.17
N ARG A 134 4.79 3.38 -21.04
CA ARG A 134 5.91 4.11 -21.66
C ARG A 134 6.82 4.75 -20.61
N HIS A 135 6.26 5.39 -19.58
CA HIS A 135 7.05 6.02 -18.53
C HIS A 135 7.77 4.99 -17.66
N LEU A 136 7.17 3.82 -17.44
CA LEU A 136 7.87 2.71 -16.80
C LEU A 136 9.05 2.24 -17.64
N ASP A 137 8.84 2.00 -18.93
CA ASP A 137 9.90 1.50 -19.81
C ASP A 137 11.06 2.51 -19.94
N ASP A 138 10.76 3.81 -20.01
CA ASP A 138 11.77 4.87 -20.02
C ASP A 138 12.54 4.93 -18.69
N TRP A 139 11.85 4.86 -17.55
CA TRP A 139 12.51 4.80 -16.24
C TRP A 139 13.39 3.57 -16.04
N LEU A 140 12.97 2.40 -16.55
CA LEU A 140 13.76 1.16 -16.48
C LEU A 140 15.02 1.21 -17.36
N LYS A 141 15.01 1.95 -18.48
CA LYS A 141 16.23 2.17 -19.28
C LYS A 141 17.27 2.97 -18.51
N GLU A 142 16.83 3.95 -17.72
CA GLU A 142 17.70 4.75 -16.85
C GLU A 142 18.19 3.97 -15.62
N ASN A 143 17.48 2.89 -15.25
CA ASN A 143 17.74 2.09 -14.06
C ASN A 143 17.84 0.59 -14.44
N PRO A 144 18.88 0.16 -15.18
CA PRO A 144 18.95 -1.16 -15.82
C PRO A 144 19.03 -2.33 -14.83
N ASP A 145 19.37 -2.08 -13.56
CA ASP A 145 19.39 -3.09 -12.49
C ASP A 145 18.05 -3.22 -11.76
N LEU A 146 17.14 -2.28 -11.97
CA LEU A 146 15.82 -2.31 -11.34
C LEU A 146 15.00 -3.46 -11.95
N ARG A 147 14.36 -4.21 -11.08
CA ARG A 147 13.43 -5.29 -11.42
C ARG A 147 12.11 -5.01 -10.72
N GLY A 148 11.03 -5.62 -11.19
CA GLY A 148 9.73 -5.49 -10.55
C GLY A 148 8.57 -5.87 -11.44
N GLU A 149 7.38 -5.80 -10.85
CA GLU A 149 6.11 -6.06 -11.51
C GLU A 149 5.28 -4.79 -11.63
N ALA A 150 4.62 -4.62 -12.77
CA ALA A 150 3.74 -3.51 -13.04
C ALA A 150 2.29 -3.98 -13.03
N LEU A 151 1.48 -3.35 -12.20
CA LEU A 151 0.06 -3.67 -12.04
C LEU A 151 -0.79 -2.53 -12.60
N SER A 152 -1.86 -2.90 -13.30
CA SER A 152 -3.00 -2.01 -13.51
C SER A 152 -3.70 -1.71 -12.18
N LEU A 153 -4.48 -0.63 -12.14
CA LEU A 153 -5.28 -0.31 -10.95
C LEU A 153 -6.25 -1.44 -10.58
N GLU A 154 -6.81 -2.16 -11.56
CA GLU A 154 -7.68 -3.30 -11.30
C GLU A 154 -6.93 -4.43 -10.60
N GLN A 155 -5.72 -4.77 -11.07
CA GLN A 155 -4.87 -5.76 -10.40
C GLN A 155 -4.46 -5.28 -9.01
N THR A 156 -4.11 -4.00 -8.83
CA THR A 156 -3.80 -3.43 -7.51
C THR A 156 -4.98 -3.55 -6.54
N LEU A 157 -6.21 -3.28 -7.01
CA LEU A 157 -7.42 -3.49 -6.21
C LEU A 157 -7.59 -4.97 -5.83
N LYS A 158 -7.39 -5.89 -6.78
CA LYS A 158 -7.50 -7.33 -6.53
C LYS A 158 -6.48 -7.82 -5.49
N ILE A 159 -5.19 -7.48 -5.63
CA ILE A 159 -4.18 -7.91 -4.63
C ILE A 159 -4.42 -7.35 -3.25
N SER A 160 -5.12 -6.21 -3.15
CA SER A 160 -5.45 -5.55 -1.89
C SER A 160 -6.54 -6.30 -1.12
N LEU A 161 -7.44 -7.01 -1.81
CA LEU A 161 -8.65 -7.60 -1.22
C LEU A 161 -8.37 -8.47 0.01
N PRO A 162 -7.51 -9.50 -0.04
CA PRO A 162 -7.32 -10.40 1.11
C PRO A 162 -6.77 -9.67 2.34
N ILE A 163 -5.93 -8.65 2.14
CA ILE A 163 -5.25 -7.94 3.25
C ILE A 163 -6.14 -6.83 3.81
N TYR A 164 -6.82 -6.07 2.95
CA TYR A 164 -7.40 -4.79 3.34
C TYR A 164 -8.91 -4.84 3.58
N LYS A 165 -9.64 -5.72 2.90
CA LYS A 165 -11.12 -5.72 2.92
C LYS A 165 -11.69 -5.82 4.33
N GLU A 166 -11.09 -6.66 5.15
CA GLU A 166 -11.56 -6.96 6.51
C GLU A 166 -10.74 -6.23 7.59
N LYS A 167 -9.79 -5.37 7.20
CA LYS A 167 -8.76 -4.81 8.08
C LYS A 167 -9.29 -3.91 9.19
N MET A 168 -10.48 -3.35 9.02
CA MET A 168 -11.13 -2.50 10.01
C MET A 168 -11.96 -3.29 11.04
N LYS A 169 -12.06 -4.62 10.90
CA LYS A 169 -12.74 -5.46 11.89
C LYS A 169 -11.89 -5.59 13.15
N ILE A 170 -12.56 -5.69 14.30
CA ILE A 170 -11.91 -5.76 15.61
C ILE A 170 -11.09 -7.04 15.81
N ASP A 171 -11.53 -8.13 15.17
CA ASP A 171 -10.94 -9.46 15.19
C ASP A 171 -10.09 -9.74 13.94
N TYR A 172 -9.69 -8.68 13.22
CA TYR A 172 -8.87 -8.84 12.01
C TYR A 172 -7.54 -9.53 12.33
N ALA A 173 -7.37 -10.71 11.75
CA ALA A 173 -6.09 -11.38 11.61
C ALA A 173 -5.58 -11.21 10.17
N ARG A 174 -4.28 -10.96 10.01
CA ARG A 174 -3.68 -10.94 8.68
C ARG A 174 -3.80 -12.33 8.03
N PRO A 175 -4.13 -12.43 6.73
CA PRO A 175 -4.12 -13.71 6.05
C PRO A 175 -2.75 -14.38 6.12
N SER A 176 -2.74 -15.71 6.22
CA SER A 176 -1.50 -16.49 6.21
C SER A 176 -0.80 -16.41 4.86
N LYS A 177 0.48 -16.79 4.81
CA LYS A 177 1.23 -16.86 3.55
C LYS A 177 0.54 -17.79 2.55
N GLU A 178 0.04 -18.92 3.00
CA GLU A 178 -0.66 -19.91 2.16
C GLU A 178 -1.95 -19.32 1.58
N GLN A 179 -2.72 -18.58 2.38
CA GLN A 179 -3.94 -17.91 1.92
C GLN A 179 -3.63 -16.81 0.89
N LEU A 180 -2.59 -16.01 1.11
CA LEU A 180 -2.17 -14.97 0.17
C LEU A 180 -1.64 -15.57 -1.13
N THR A 181 -0.75 -16.56 -1.05
CA THR A 181 -0.21 -17.25 -2.23
C THR A 181 -1.34 -17.87 -3.06
N ALA A 182 -2.24 -18.64 -2.42
CA ALA A 182 -3.35 -19.26 -3.12
C ALA A 182 -4.29 -18.22 -3.78
N TYR A 183 -4.52 -17.09 -3.12
CA TYR A 183 -5.34 -16.03 -3.68
C TYR A 183 -4.65 -15.32 -4.86
N TRP A 184 -3.38 -14.93 -4.72
CA TRP A 184 -2.63 -14.27 -5.79
C TRP A 184 -2.44 -15.17 -7.01
N ASP A 185 -2.20 -16.46 -6.81
CA ASP A 185 -2.22 -17.44 -7.88
C ASP A 185 -3.59 -17.48 -8.59
N SER A 186 -4.70 -17.46 -7.84
CA SER A 186 -6.04 -17.50 -8.43
C SER A 186 -6.39 -16.29 -9.31
N ILE A 187 -5.69 -15.16 -9.14
CA ILE A 187 -5.88 -13.94 -9.95
C ILE A 187 -4.76 -13.76 -11.00
N GLY A 188 -3.96 -14.80 -11.24
CA GLY A 188 -2.97 -14.85 -12.32
C GLY A 188 -1.63 -14.20 -12.00
N LEU A 189 -1.32 -13.98 -10.72
CA LEU A 189 -0.04 -13.44 -10.29
C LEU A 189 0.91 -14.58 -9.94
N HIS A 190 1.74 -14.93 -10.91
CA HIS A 190 2.64 -16.09 -10.85
C HIS A 190 4.09 -15.69 -11.02
N GLY A 191 4.99 -16.63 -10.72
CA GLY A 191 6.42 -16.48 -10.90
C GLY A 191 7.16 -16.11 -9.62
N ASP A 192 8.49 -16.02 -9.72
CA ASP A 192 9.37 -15.87 -8.56
C ASP A 192 9.12 -14.56 -7.79
N PHE A 193 8.61 -13.53 -8.46
CA PHE A 193 8.29 -12.26 -7.81
C PHE A 193 7.20 -12.40 -6.74
N TRP A 194 6.22 -13.28 -6.95
CA TRP A 194 5.01 -13.39 -6.11
C TRP A 194 5.11 -14.43 -4.98
N LYS A 195 6.23 -15.13 -4.86
CA LYS A 195 6.47 -16.12 -3.80
C LYS A 195 6.66 -15.40 -2.44
N LEU A 196 5.99 -15.89 -1.40
CA LEU A 196 6.00 -15.37 -0.01
C LEU A 196 6.82 -16.20 0.98
#